data_AF-A0A2U1PE59-F1
#
_entry.id   AF-A0A2U1PE59-F1
#
_cell.length_a   1.000
_cell.length_b   1.000
_cell.length_c   1.000
_cell.angle_alpha   90.00
_cell.angle_beta   90.00
_cell.angle_gamma   90.00
#
_symmetry.space_group_name_H-M   'P 1'
#
loop_
_entity.id
_entity.type
_entity.pdbx_description
1 polymer ?
#
loop_
_entity_poly.entity_id
_entity_poly.type
_entity_poly.pdbx_seq_one_letter_code
_entity_poly.pdbx_strand_id
1 'polypeptide(L)'
;MRVDPQELEQDEEDEIDEEQLVGKACLSYISPTDECEHTFADVDNLDHCTKYLNQTLVTFGFPASLDLFANDPVSVARTCNCMHSLLQQRQRDIEFRESANDQKHRLLSDISRLETKVERLESQLSAKDREIATITRTEAKAKAGFKAQIDKLQQERDEFQRMVIGNQQVRTQQIHEMKKKEKEYIKLQEKLNQVIMEKKKESRSGMEIMNLLQKEGRQRGTWNGKKADNDFFKKIVDAYEAKNQELVAENADLRALLRSMQAKVTFLNEKCCILFVKGPVDMRDFLNAPTSKHSSNETLNTDPSQSPLGGRTDVFDLPFQMGRDQIEAFLRNKVASIKERMGQLQDAQKEAEVTCEATERELELEAQLVEARSIIQEQASVMQKRIASSENPRRLSGLLDAERDSI
;
A
#
# COMPACT_ATOMS: atom_id res chain seq x y z
N MET A 1 17.41 33.93 10.53
CA MET A 1 17.08 34.25 9.13
C MET A 1 15.74 33.62 8.83
N ARG A 2 14.68 34.43 8.82
CA ARG A 2 13.36 34.04 8.31
C ARG A 2 13.34 34.45 6.84
N VAL A 3 12.92 33.54 5.97
CA VAL A 3 12.64 33.85 4.57
C VAL A 3 11.11 33.81 4.45
N ASP A 4 10.54 34.90 3.97
CA ASP A 4 9.11 35.09 3.75
C ASP A 4 8.62 34.22 2.58
N PRO A 5 7.45 33.55 2.69
CA PRO A 5 6.83 32.82 1.60
C PRO A 5 5.77 33.70 0.92
N GLN A 6 6.18 34.66 0.08
CA GLN A 6 5.26 35.46 -0.74
C GLN A 6 5.75 35.78 -2.15
N GLU A 7 6.83 35.18 -2.63
CA GLU A 7 7.25 35.28 -4.04
C GLU A 7 7.33 33.88 -4.64
N LEU A 8 6.18 33.34 -5.09
CA LEU A 8 6.10 32.18 -6.01
C LEU A 8 4.67 31.98 -6.56
N GLU A 9 3.84 33.03 -6.58
CA GLU A 9 2.56 33.05 -7.30
C GLU A 9 2.61 34.19 -8.32
N GLN A 10 3.27 33.94 -9.44
CA GLN A 10 3.20 34.68 -10.70
C GLN A 10 4.17 33.99 -11.66
N ASP A 11 3.74 32.89 -12.29
CA ASP A 11 4.33 32.32 -13.52
C ASP A 11 3.47 31.13 -14.03
N GLU A 12 2.15 31.20 -13.84
CA GLU A 12 1.19 30.24 -14.43
C GLU A 12 0.03 31.03 -15.04
N GLU A 13 0.28 31.74 -16.15
CA GLU A 13 -0.75 32.23 -17.07
C GLU A 13 -0.05 32.86 -18.29
N ASP A 14 0.58 32.05 -19.14
CA ASP A 14 0.92 32.43 -20.54
C ASP A 14 1.36 31.23 -21.42
N GLU A 15 1.05 29.99 -21.03
CA GLU A 15 1.34 28.80 -21.84
C GLU A 15 0.08 28.30 -22.56
N ILE A 16 -0.55 29.21 -23.31
CA ILE A 16 -1.61 28.88 -24.27
C ILE A 16 -1.18 29.42 -25.63
N ASP A 17 -1.11 28.51 -26.61
CA ASP A 17 -1.04 28.74 -28.05
C ASP A 17 0.32 28.82 -28.78
N GLU A 18 1.39 28.13 -28.35
CA GLU A 18 2.49 27.79 -29.28
C GLU A 18 2.28 26.43 -29.99
N GLU A 19 1.80 25.39 -29.30
CA GLU A 19 1.55 24.09 -29.94
C GLU A 19 0.33 24.11 -30.90
N GLN A 20 -0.69 24.91 -30.61
CA GLN A 20 -1.78 25.15 -31.57
C GLN A 20 -1.33 25.95 -32.79
N LEU A 21 -0.32 26.81 -32.65
CA LEU A 21 0.19 27.63 -33.76
C LEU A 21 1.09 26.80 -34.69
N VAL A 22 1.89 25.89 -34.14
CA VAL A 22 2.71 24.94 -34.92
C VAL A 22 1.84 23.88 -35.60
N GLY A 23 0.79 23.40 -34.91
CA GLY A 23 -0.23 22.51 -35.48
C GLY A 23 -1.05 23.16 -36.60
N LYS A 24 -1.45 24.43 -36.45
CA LYS A 24 -2.14 25.22 -37.49
C LYS A 24 -1.21 25.61 -38.65
N ALA A 25 0.08 25.84 -38.40
CA ALA A 25 1.06 26.14 -39.45
C ALA A 25 1.42 24.93 -40.34
N CYS A 26 1.31 23.70 -39.82
CA CYS A 26 1.50 22.48 -40.63
C CYS A 26 0.22 22.01 -41.35
N LEU A 27 -0.97 22.40 -40.86
CA LEU A 27 -2.27 22.09 -41.50
C LEU A 27 -2.71 23.15 -42.52
N SER A 28 -2.10 24.35 -42.53
CA SER A 28 -2.41 25.40 -43.51
C SER A 28 -1.89 25.09 -44.92
N TYR A 29 -1.06 24.07 -45.11
CA TYR A 29 -0.60 23.64 -46.43
C TYR A 29 -1.53 22.64 -47.13
N ILE A 30 -2.67 22.29 -46.53
CA ILE A 30 -3.73 21.52 -47.18
C ILE A 30 -5.06 22.25 -46.98
N SER A 31 -5.18 23.43 -47.56
CA SER A 31 -6.48 23.98 -47.94
C SER A 31 -6.83 23.47 -49.35
N PRO A 32 -7.91 22.69 -49.51
CA PRO A 32 -8.41 22.32 -50.82
C PRO A 32 -9.38 23.40 -51.27
N THR A 33 -8.89 24.42 -51.99
CA THR A 33 -9.65 25.28 -52.93
C THR A 33 -8.79 26.49 -53.30
N ASP A 34 -8.05 26.36 -54.39
CA ASP A 34 -8.03 27.38 -55.44
C ASP A 34 -7.42 26.73 -56.68
N GLU A 35 -8.26 26.36 -57.64
CA GLU A 35 -7.84 26.08 -59.00
C GLU A 35 -7.31 27.39 -59.59
N CYS A 36 -6.06 27.69 -59.31
CA CYS A 36 -5.40 28.83 -59.90
C CYS A 36 -4.95 28.42 -61.30
N GLU A 37 -5.72 28.79 -62.32
CA GLU A 37 -5.26 28.88 -63.71
C GLU A 37 -4.12 29.92 -63.79
N HIS A 38 -2.95 29.54 -63.28
CA HIS A 38 -1.70 30.22 -63.53
C HIS A 38 -0.92 29.37 -64.51
N THR A 39 -1.28 29.52 -65.78
CA THR A 39 -0.61 28.85 -66.87
C THR A 39 0.83 29.36 -66.93
N PHE A 40 1.76 28.54 -66.46
CA PHE A 40 3.18 28.88 -66.36
C PHE A 40 3.81 29.21 -67.72
N ALA A 41 3.31 28.63 -68.82
CA ALA A 41 3.78 28.89 -70.17
C ALA A 41 2.63 29.12 -71.15
N ASP A 42 2.78 30.10 -72.04
CA ASP A 42 1.90 30.40 -73.17
C ASP A 42 2.72 30.54 -74.47
N VAL A 43 2.05 30.83 -75.59
CA VAL A 43 2.70 30.93 -76.91
C VAL A 43 3.67 32.11 -76.98
N ASP A 44 3.40 33.20 -76.25
CA ASP A 44 4.16 34.44 -76.31
C ASP A 44 5.43 34.38 -75.42
N ASN A 45 5.43 33.54 -74.38
CA ASN A 45 6.51 33.46 -73.39
C ASN A 45 7.35 32.16 -73.43
N LEU A 46 7.07 31.26 -74.39
CA LEU A 46 7.62 29.90 -74.40
C LEU A 46 9.15 29.81 -74.40
N ASP A 47 9.84 30.68 -75.15
CA ASP A 47 11.32 30.73 -75.18
C ASP A 47 11.89 31.13 -73.81
N HIS A 48 11.26 32.07 -73.13
CA HIS A 48 11.66 32.48 -71.79
C HIS A 48 11.40 31.37 -70.76
N CYS A 49 10.22 30.74 -70.78
CA CYS A 49 9.88 29.65 -69.89
C CYS A 49 10.78 28.43 -70.08
N THR A 50 11.14 28.10 -71.33
CA THR A 50 12.07 27.00 -71.65
C THR A 50 13.47 27.28 -71.12
N LYS A 51 13.97 28.51 -71.27
CA LYS A 51 15.27 28.93 -70.70
C LYS A 51 15.25 28.88 -69.17
N TYR A 52 14.19 29.39 -68.56
CA TYR A 52 14.00 29.36 -67.11
C TYR A 52 13.95 27.94 -66.57
N LEU A 53 13.17 27.04 -67.19
CA LEU A 53 13.09 25.64 -66.77
C LEU A 53 14.45 24.95 -66.86
N ASN A 54 15.17 25.12 -67.98
CA ASN A 54 16.49 24.53 -68.13
C ASN A 54 17.49 25.06 -67.09
N GLN A 55 17.49 26.37 -66.80
CA GLN A 55 18.35 26.94 -65.75
C GLN A 55 17.99 26.41 -64.35
N THR A 56 16.68 26.32 -64.07
CA THR A 56 16.15 25.83 -62.79
C THR A 56 16.50 24.35 -62.59
N LEU A 57 16.40 23.54 -63.65
CA LEU A 57 16.78 22.14 -63.63
C LEU A 57 18.26 21.95 -63.29
N VAL A 58 19.17 22.70 -63.91
CA VAL A 58 20.60 22.67 -63.53
C VAL A 58 20.77 23.01 -62.05
N THR A 59 20.07 24.05 -61.60
CA THR A 59 20.17 24.53 -60.21
C THR A 59 19.74 23.46 -59.20
N PHE A 60 18.69 22.70 -59.52
CA PHE A 60 18.23 21.55 -58.72
C PHE A 60 19.03 20.25 -58.98
N GLY A 61 20.12 20.31 -59.74
CA GLY A 61 21.00 19.16 -59.98
C GLY A 61 20.55 18.21 -61.08
N PHE A 62 19.57 18.59 -61.90
CA PHE A 62 19.13 17.84 -63.06
C PHE A 62 19.93 18.21 -64.31
N PRO A 63 20.13 17.28 -65.25
CA PRO A 63 20.75 17.58 -66.54
C PRO A 63 19.83 18.49 -67.37
N ALA A 64 20.29 19.70 -67.73
CA ALA A 64 19.49 20.64 -68.54
C ALA A 64 19.55 20.32 -70.03
N SER A 65 18.47 19.71 -70.51
CA SER A 65 18.30 19.32 -71.90
C SER A 65 16.83 19.22 -72.29
N LEU A 66 15.94 19.99 -71.67
CA LEU A 66 14.55 20.07 -72.14
C LEU A 66 14.56 20.79 -73.49
N ASP A 67 14.70 20.01 -74.55
CA ASP A 67 14.47 20.43 -75.92
C ASP A 67 13.22 19.69 -76.41
N LEU A 68 12.09 20.38 -76.31
CA LEU A 68 10.77 19.86 -76.69
C LEU A 68 10.56 19.90 -78.21
N PHE A 69 11.41 20.62 -78.94
CA PHE A 69 11.33 20.81 -80.39
C PHE A 69 12.43 20.05 -81.14
N ALA A 70 13.24 19.27 -80.44
CA ALA A 70 14.25 18.41 -81.04
C ALA A 70 13.64 17.38 -82.00
N ASN A 71 14.24 17.27 -83.19
CA ASN A 71 13.88 16.26 -84.19
C ASN A 71 14.87 15.09 -84.24
N ASP A 72 15.97 15.17 -83.49
CA ASP A 72 16.97 14.10 -83.42
C ASP A 72 16.69 13.16 -82.21
N PRO A 73 16.82 11.83 -82.39
CA PRO A 73 16.52 10.86 -81.33
C PRO A 73 17.36 11.04 -80.04
N VAL A 74 18.56 11.60 -80.14
CA VAL A 74 19.48 11.75 -79.00
C VAL A 74 18.98 12.86 -78.07
N SER A 75 18.57 14.00 -78.61
CA SER A 75 17.99 15.11 -77.85
C SER A 75 16.63 14.74 -77.25
N VAL A 76 15.78 14.03 -77.99
CA VAL A 76 14.52 13.49 -77.45
C VAL A 76 14.77 12.54 -76.27
N ALA A 77 15.73 11.62 -76.38
CA ALA A 77 16.09 10.72 -75.29
C ALA A 77 16.61 11.47 -74.04
N ARG A 78 17.39 12.54 -74.22
CA ARG A 78 17.84 13.40 -73.11
C ARG A 78 16.68 14.10 -72.41
N THR A 79 15.74 14.65 -73.18
CA THR A 79 14.49 15.23 -72.66
C THR A 79 13.70 14.19 -71.85
N CYS A 80 13.50 12.98 -72.39
CA CYS A 80 12.80 11.89 -71.69
C CYS A 80 13.50 11.46 -70.40
N ASN A 81 14.82 11.34 -70.41
CA ASN A 81 15.58 10.99 -69.21
C ASN A 81 15.47 12.07 -68.12
N CYS A 82 15.52 13.35 -68.50
CA CYS A 82 15.30 14.46 -67.56
C CYS A 82 13.90 14.41 -66.96
N MET A 83 12.86 14.19 -67.78
CA MET A 83 11.48 14.02 -67.30
C MET A 83 11.35 12.80 -66.37
N HIS A 84 12.00 11.69 -66.71
CA HIS A 84 12.00 10.49 -65.89
C HIS A 84 12.66 10.74 -64.51
N SER A 85 13.80 11.44 -64.47
CA SER A 85 14.44 11.82 -63.22
C SER A 85 13.56 12.74 -62.35
N LEU A 86 12.83 13.68 -62.94
CA LEU A 86 11.88 14.55 -62.23
C LEU A 86 10.74 13.73 -61.60
N LEU A 87 10.15 12.81 -62.36
CA LEU A 87 9.10 11.93 -61.86
C LEU A 87 9.62 11.00 -60.76
N GLN A 88 10.82 10.45 -60.92
CA GLN A 88 11.43 9.58 -59.92
C GLN A 88 11.79 10.34 -58.63
N GLN A 89 12.26 11.58 -58.73
CA GLN A 89 12.47 12.43 -57.56
C GLN A 89 11.14 12.72 -56.86
N ARG A 90 10.10 13.12 -57.61
CA ARG A 90 8.78 13.38 -57.03
C ARG A 90 8.21 12.16 -56.30
N GLN A 91 8.37 10.96 -56.87
CA GLN A 91 7.94 9.72 -56.23
C GLN A 91 8.69 9.47 -54.91
N ARG A 92 10.02 9.63 -54.90
CA ARG A 92 10.82 9.51 -53.67
C ARG A 92 10.46 10.56 -52.62
N ASP A 93 10.18 11.79 -53.05
CA ASP A 93 9.78 12.88 -52.15
C ASP A 93 8.39 12.63 -51.53
N ILE A 94 7.48 11.99 -52.26
CA ILE A 94 6.18 11.55 -51.75
C ILE A 94 6.39 10.44 -50.71
N GLU A 95 7.14 9.38 -51.06
CA GLU A 95 7.41 8.25 -50.17
C GLU A 95 8.13 8.70 -48.87
N PHE A 96 9.11 9.60 -48.98
CA PHE A 96 9.79 10.16 -47.82
C PHE A 96 8.83 10.93 -46.91
N ARG A 97 7.95 11.76 -47.50
CA ARG A 97 6.97 12.56 -46.77
C ARG A 97 5.90 11.70 -46.11
N GLU A 98 5.43 10.65 -46.79
CA GLU A 98 4.52 9.65 -46.23
C GLU A 98 5.17 8.93 -45.05
N SER A 99 6.41 8.46 -45.19
CA SER A 99 7.15 7.82 -44.11
C SER A 99 7.36 8.74 -42.90
N ALA A 100 7.71 10.01 -43.14
CA ALA A 100 7.85 11.01 -42.07
C ALA A 100 6.51 11.30 -41.37
N ASN A 101 5.42 11.37 -42.13
CA ASN A 101 4.08 11.54 -41.56
C ASN A 101 3.65 10.34 -40.73
N ASP A 102 3.91 9.11 -41.18
CA ASP A 102 3.64 7.90 -40.40
C ASP A 102 4.43 7.88 -39.09
N GLN A 103 5.71 8.26 -39.11
CA GLN A 103 6.52 8.40 -37.91
C GLN A 103 5.95 9.46 -36.97
N LYS A 104 5.56 10.62 -37.49
CA LYS A 104 4.91 11.68 -36.72
C LYS A 104 3.63 11.18 -36.04
N HIS A 105 2.78 10.46 -36.77
CA HIS A 105 1.54 9.90 -36.22
C HIS A 105 1.80 8.88 -35.10
N ARG A 106 2.83 8.03 -35.24
CA ARG A 106 3.24 7.10 -34.18
C ARG A 106 3.72 7.85 -32.93
N LEU A 107 4.58 8.86 -33.11
CA LEU A 107 5.08 9.67 -32.00
C LEU A 107 3.96 10.42 -31.27
N LEU A 108 3.00 10.99 -32.02
CA LEU A 108 1.83 11.63 -31.41
C LEU A 108 1.00 10.64 -30.58
N SER A 109 0.80 9.42 -31.08
CA SER A 109 0.12 8.38 -30.31
C SER A 109 0.90 7.96 -29.06
N ASP A 110 2.23 7.92 -29.15
CA ASP A 110 3.09 7.61 -28.00
C ASP A 110 3.04 8.72 -26.94
N ILE A 111 3.03 9.99 -27.38
CA ILE A 111 2.87 11.17 -26.51
C ILE A 111 1.54 11.08 -25.75
N SER A 112 0.41 10.92 -26.44
CA SER A 112 -0.90 10.82 -25.76
C SER A 112 -0.98 9.66 -24.76
N ARG A 113 -0.33 8.53 -25.07
CA ARG A 113 -0.23 7.40 -24.15
C ARG A 113 0.62 7.72 -22.92
N LEU A 114 1.73 8.44 -23.09
CA LEU A 114 2.60 8.86 -22.00
C LEU A 114 1.93 9.93 -21.13
N GLU A 115 1.25 10.90 -21.72
CA GLU A 115 0.45 11.92 -21.00
C GLU A 115 -0.57 11.28 -20.07
N THR A 116 -1.38 10.35 -20.61
CA THR A 116 -2.37 9.60 -19.79
C THR A 116 -1.70 8.83 -18.64
N LYS A 117 -0.48 8.30 -18.86
CA LYS A 117 0.29 7.60 -17.82
C LYS A 117 0.78 8.56 -16.75
N VAL A 118 1.23 9.76 -17.13
CA VAL A 118 1.68 10.82 -16.21
C VAL A 118 0.52 11.27 -15.34
N GLU A 119 -0.63 11.64 -15.91
CA GLU A 119 -1.82 12.05 -15.15
C GLU A 119 -2.26 11.00 -14.11
N ARG A 120 -2.21 9.71 -14.50
CA ARG A 120 -2.50 8.60 -13.58
C ARG A 120 -1.49 8.52 -12.44
N LEU A 121 -0.19 8.68 -12.73
CA LEU A 121 0.86 8.64 -11.73
C LEU A 121 0.78 9.83 -10.77
N GLU A 122 0.48 11.02 -11.26
CA GLU A 122 0.25 12.22 -10.45
C GLU A 122 -0.96 12.05 -9.51
N SER A 123 -2.06 11.49 -10.03
CA SER A 123 -3.22 11.14 -9.21
C SER A 123 -2.87 10.14 -8.10
N GLN A 124 -2.01 9.16 -8.38
CA GLN A 124 -1.53 8.20 -7.39
C GLN A 124 -0.61 8.85 -6.36
N LEU A 125 0.28 9.76 -6.79
CA LEU A 125 1.15 10.54 -5.91
C LEU A 125 0.32 11.36 -4.93
N SER A 126 -0.65 12.14 -5.41
CA SER A 126 -1.55 12.94 -4.56
C SER A 126 -2.33 12.07 -3.58
N ALA A 127 -2.79 10.88 -3.99
CA ALA A 127 -3.46 9.94 -3.10
C ALA A 127 -2.52 9.42 -2.00
N LYS A 128 -1.26 9.12 -2.34
CA LYS A 128 -0.24 8.68 -1.39
C LYS A 128 0.14 9.76 -0.39
N ASP A 129 0.25 11.02 -0.83
CA ASP A 129 0.51 12.15 0.07
C ASP A 129 -0.61 12.34 1.10
N ARG A 130 -1.88 12.18 0.67
CA ARG A 130 -3.03 12.21 1.59
C ARG A 130 -3.02 11.04 2.57
N GLU A 131 -2.62 9.85 2.12
CA GLU A 131 -2.48 8.66 2.96
C GLU A 131 -1.38 8.87 4.01
N ILE A 132 -0.21 9.37 3.61
CA ILE A 132 0.89 9.71 4.51
C ILE A 132 0.43 10.73 5.55
N ALA A 133 -0.19 11.83 5.14
CA ALA A 133 -0.69 12.85 6.07
C ALA A 133 -1.69 12.27 7.10
N THR A 134 -2.51 11.31 6.68
CA THR A 134 -3.45 10.62 7.57
C THR A 134 -2.71 9.72 8.57
N ILE A 135 -1.77 8.90 8.09
CA ILE A 135 -0.96 8.02 8.92
C ILE A 135 -0.18 8.84 9.95
N THR A 136 0.51 9.90 9.54
CA THR A 136 1.28 10.78 10.44
C THR A 136 0.41 11.38 11.54
N ARG A 137 -0.82 11.83 11.22
CA ARG A 137 -1.76 12.33 12.24
C ARG A 137 -2.18 11.24 13.23
N THR A 138 -2.48 10.04 12.73
CA THR A 138 -2.86 8.91 13.60
C THR A 138 -1.72 8.45 14.50
N GLU A 139 -0.49 8.42 13.98
CA GLU A 139 0.71 8.12 14.74
C GLU A 139 0.96 9.16 15.83
N ALA A 140 0.86 10.45 15.50
CA ALA A 140 1.01 11.53 16.48
C ALA A 140 -0.03 11.42 17.62
N LYS A 141 -1.28 11.11 17.28
CA LYS A 141 -2.35 10.89 18.27
C LYS A 141 -2.06 9.66 19.15
N ALA A 142 -1.63 8.55 18.55
CA ALA A 142 -1.27 7.34 19.30
C ALA A 142 -0.10 7.59 20.25
N LYS A 143 0.95 8.28 19.77
CA LYS A 143 2.12 8.66 20.58
C LYS A 143 1.74 9.54 21.76
N ALA A 144 0.84 10.50 21.56
CA ALA A 144 0.30 11.31 22.66
C ALA A 144 -0.50 10.47 23.67
N GLY A 145 -1.32 9.53 23.18
CA GLY A 145 -2.05 8.58 24.03
C GLY A 145 -1.12 7.71 24.89
N PHE A 146 -0.08 7.14 24.29
CA PHE A 146 0.92 6.36 25.03
C PHE A 146 1.66 7.20 26.07
N LYS A 147 2.03 8.44 25.73
CA LYS A 147 2.66 9.36 26.69
C LYS A 147 1.75 9.62 27.89
N ALA A 148 0.48 9.92 27.66
CA ALA A 148 -0.48 10.13 28.74
C ALA A 148 -0.64 8.89 29.64
N GLN A 149 -0.59 7.68 29.05
CA GLN A 149 -0.68 6.45 29.82
C GLN A 149 0.59 6.15 30.62
N ILE A 150 1.76 6.46 30.07
CA ILE A 150 3.04 6.40 30.80
C ILE A 150 2.99 7.34 32.00
N ASP A 151 2.58 8.60 31.80
CA ASP A 151 2.50 9.60 32.86
C ASP A 151 1.55 9.15 33.98
N LYS A 152 0.40 8.55 33.61
CA LYS A 152 -0.56 7.99 34.58
C LYS A 152 0.04 6.85 35.42
N LEU A 153 0.70 5.89 34.77
CA LEU A 153 1.37 4.78 35.47
C LEU A 153 2.47 5.29 36.41
N GLN A 154 3.17 6.35 36.00
CA GLN A 154 4.21 6.99 36.81
C GLN A 154 3.61 7.66 38.06
N GLN A 155 2.47 8.32 37.91
CA GLN A 155 1.71 8.89 39.03
C GLN A 155 1.21 7.81 40.00
N GLU A 156 0.61 6.73 39.48
CA GLU A 156 0.13 5.61 40.30
C GLU A 156 1.29 4.96 41.07
N ARG A 157 2.43 4.73 40.42
CA ARG A 157 3.66 4.25 41.08
C ARG A 157 4.09 5.16 42.23
N ASP A 158 4.10 6.48 42.02
CA ASP A 158 4.52 7.46 43.04
C ASP A 158 3.56 7.53 44.23
N GLU A 159 2.27 7.32 43.99
CA GLU A 159 1.26 7.20 45.03
C GLU A 159 1.43 5.90 45.83
N PHE A 160 1.62 4.77 45.17
CA PHE A 160 1.93 3.51 45.84
C PHE A 160 3.20 3.61 46.68
N GLN A 161 4.25 4.23 46.16
CA GLN A 161 5.51 4.42 46.89
C GLN A 161 5.30 5.27 48.15
N ARG A 162 4.52 6.37 48.06
CA ARG A 162 4.15 7.17 49.24
C ARG A 162 3.35 6.37 50.27
N MET A 163 2.41 5.55 49.81
CA MET A 163 1.59 4.70 50.69
C MET A 163 2.44 3.64 51.42
N VAL A 164 3.38 3.00 50.71
CA VAL A 164 4.32 2.02 51.30
C VAL A 164 5.16 2.67 52.39
N ILE A 165 5.72 3.87 52.13
CA ILE A 165 6.49 4.61 53.13
C ILE A 165 5.63 4.96 54.36
N GLY A 166 4.41 5.45 54.14
CA GLY A 166 3.46 5.76 55.21
C GLY A 166 3.09 4.53 56.04
N ASN A 167 2.84 3.39 55.40
CA ASN A 167 2.54 2.13 56.08
C ASN A 167 3.72 1.64 56.92
N GLN A 168 4.94 1.74 56.39
CA GLN A 168 6.18 1.39 57.11
C GLN A 168 6.35 2.25 58.38
N GLN A 169 6.04 3.55 58.30
CA GLN A 169 6.07 4.46 59.45
C GLN A 169 5.03 4.07 60.51
N VAL A 170 3.78 3.83 60.11
CA VAL A 170 2.71 3.38 61.03
C VAL A 170 3.07 2.07 61.71
N ARG A 171 3.59 1.09 60.95
CA ARG A 171 4.05 -0.19 61.50
C ARG A 171 5.14 0.00 62.56
N THR A 172 6.10 0.88 62.29
CA THR A 172 7.16 1.22 63.23
C THR A 172 6.58 1.83 64.51
N GLN A 173 5.65 2.79 64.38
CA GLN A 173 4.96 3.41 65.51
C GLN A 173 4.18 2.39 66.35
N GLN A 174 3.43 1.48 65.70
CA GLN A 174 2.68 0.42 66.37
C GLN A 174 3.59 -0.54 67.16
N ILE A 175 4.76 -0.89 66.61
CA ILE A 175 5.76 -1.72 67.32
C ILE A 175 6.26 -1.01 68.58
N HIS A 176 6.51 0.30 68.53
CA HIS A 176 6.93 1.07 69.71
C HIS A 176 5.85 1.14 70.79
N GLU A 177 4.59 1.39 70.40
CA GLU A 177 3.44 1.37 71.32
C GLU A 177 3.23 -0.01 71.96
N MET A 178 3.32 -1.08 71.17
CA MET A 178 3.27 -2.47 71.66
C MET A 178 4.33 -2.73 72.73
N LYS A 179 5.60 -2.40 72.44
CA LYS A 179 6.71 -2.57 73.39
C LYS A 179 6.53 -1.74 74.66
N LYS A 180 5.92 -0.56 74.57
CA LYS A 180 5.60 0.26 75.74
C LYS A 180 4.53 -0.42 76.62
N LYS A 181 3.44 -0.89 76.02
CA LYS A 181 2.38 -1.62 76.74
C LYS A 181 2.88 -2.93 77.32
N GLU A 182 3.76 -3.64 76.63
CA GLU A 182 4.38 -4.88 77.12
C GLU A 182 5.20 -4.62 78.39
N LYS A 183 5.98 -3.52 78.43
CA LYS A 183 6.68 -3.09 79.65
C LYS A 183 5.73 -2.73 80.78
N GLU A 184 4.60 -2.09 80.50
CA GLU A 184 3.57 -1.79 81.51
C GLU A 184 2.90 -3.06 82.03
N TYR A 185 2.61 -4.00 81.14
CA TYR A 185 2.06 -5.32 81.49
C TYR A 185 2.99 -6.08 82.43
N ILE A 186 4.29 -6.15 82.11
CA ILE A 186 5.29 -6.80 82.98
C ILE A 186 5.29 -6.17 84.38
N LYS A 187 5.28 -4.83 84.48
CA LYS A 187 5.22 -4.13 85.78
C LYS A 187 3.93 -4.43 86.56
N LEU A 188 2.79 -4.51 85.88
CA LEU A 188 1.50 -4.87 86.49
C LEU A 188 1.49 -6.33 86.96
N GLN A 189 2.06 -7.23 86.17
CA GLN A 189 2.23 -8.64 86.50
C GLN A 189 3.12 -8.82 87.74
N GLU A 190 4.24 -8.09 87.84
CA GLU A 190 5.10 -8.05 89.03
C GLU A 190 4.35 -7.57 90.27
N LYS A 191 3.58 -6.47 90.18
CA LYS A 191 2.75 -5.97 91.28
C LYS A 191 1.69 -6.98 91.72
N LEU A 192 1.01 -7.64 90.78
CA LEU A 192 0.03 -8.66 91.10
C LEU A 192 0.68 -9.84 91.83
N ASN A 193 1.82 -10.32 91.34
CA ASN A 193 2.57 -11.39 92.00
C ASN A 193 2.99 -10.98 93.41
N GLN A 194 3.42 -9.73 93.61
CA GLN A 194 3.73 -9.19 94.92
C GLN A 194 2.52 -9.24 95.86
N VAL A 195 1.35 -8.76 95.43
CA VAL A 195 0.10 -8.82 96.20
C VAL A 195 -0.30 -10.26 96.52
N ILE A 196 -0.15 -11.20 95.57
CA ILE A 196 -0.43 -12.63 95.82
C ILE A 196 0.53 -13.20 96.87
N MET A 197 1.81 -12.84 96.83
CA MET A 197 2.82 -13.27 97.80
C MET A 197 2.57 -12.67 99.19
N GLU A 198 2.19 -11.39 99.27
CA GLU A 198 1.75 -10.73 100.50
C GLU A 198 0.50 -11.42 101.07
N LYS A 199 -0.52 -11.67 100.24
CA LYS A 199 -1.72 -12.39 100.64
C LYS A 199 -1.43 -13.82 101.11
N LYS A 200 -0.47 -14.53 100.51
CA LYS A 200 0.00 -15.85 101.00
C LYS A 200 0.72 -15.75 102.34
N LYS A 201 1.41 -14.63 102.61
CA LYS A 201 2.09 -14.36 103.88
C LYS A 201 1.09 -13.99 104.99
N GLU A 202 0.06 -13.20 104.68
CA GLU A 202 -1.09 -12.94 105.56
C GLU A 202 -1.92 -14.22 105.80
N SER A 203 -2.09 -15.08 104.79
CA SER A 203 -2.87 -16.34 104.91
C SER A 203 -2.22 -17.40 105.81
N ARG A 204 -0.97 -17.22 106.25
CA ARG A 204 -0.36 -18.04 107.32
C ARG A 204 -0.76 -17.58 108.73
N SER A 205 -1.44 -16.44 108.86
CA SER A 205 -1.92 -15.87 110.12
C SER A 205 -3.19 -15.04 109.88
N GLY A 206 -4.32 -15.68 109.62
CA GLY A 206 -5.58 -14.94 109.48
C GLY A 206 -6.78 -15.83 109.20
N MET A 207 -7.72 -15.82 110.14
CA MET A 207 -9.01 -16.48 110.11
C MET A 207 -9.83 -16.08 108.88
N GLU A 208 -10.34 -17.09 108.17
CA GLU A 208 -11.11 -16.93 106.94
C GLU A 208 -12.55 -16.47 107.26
N ILE A 209 -12.87 -15.21 106.95
CA ILE A 209 -14.25 -14.71 106.98
C ILE A 209 -14.83 -14.81 105.57
N MET A 210 -15.62 -15.86 105.38
CA MET A 210 -16.52 -16.04 104.26
C MET A 210 -17.62 -14.98 104.38
N ASN A 211 -17.66 -14.02 103.47
CA ASN A 211 -18.79 -13.10 103.34
C ASN A 211 -19.33 -13.12 101.92
N LEU A 212 -20.57 -13.60 101.83
CA LEU A 212 -21.46 -13.40 100.71
C LEU A 212 -21.59 -11.90 100.44
N LEU A 213 -21.29 -11.47 99.22
CA LEU A 213 -21.79 -10.20 98.71
C LEU A 213 -22.33 -10.42 97.30
N GLN A 214 -23.65 -10.57 97.25
CA GLN A 214 -24.46 -10.14 96.13
C GLN A 214 -24.05 -8.73 95.72
N LYS A 215 -23.75 -8.54 94.43
CA LYS A 215 -24.03 -7.28 93.74
C LYS A 215 -24.58 -7.60 92.36
N GLU A 216 -25.87 -7.32 92.22
CA GLU A 216 -26.56 -7.16 90.95
C GLU A 216 -25.92 -6.07 90.09
N GLY A 217 -26.11 -6.21 88.78
CA GLY A 217 -25.93 -5.12 87.82
C GLY A 217 -24.88 -5.39 86.77
N ARG A 218 -25.20 -6.24 85.79
CA ARG A 218 -25.00 -5.94 84.37
C ARG A 218 -25.77 -6.92 83.49
N GLN A 219 -26.35 -6.34 82.45
CA GLN A 219 -27.41 -6.90 81.63
C GLN A 219 -27.15 -8.32 81.13
N ARG A 220 -28.14 -9.19 81.39
CA ARG A 220 -28.33 -10.45 80.69
C ARG A 220 -28.69 -10.12 79.25
N GLY A 221 -27.81 -10.45 78.31
CA GLY A 221 -28.08 -10.32 76.88
C GLY A 221 -29.35 -11.10 76.53
N THR A 222 -30.33 -10.40 75.96
CA THR A 222 -31.52 -11.00 75.38
C THR A 222 -31.10 -11.86 74.20
N TRP A 223 -31.15 -13.18 74.35
CA TRP A 223 -30.92 -14.12 73.25
C TRP A 223 -32.10 -14.05 72.29
N ASN A 224 -32.05 -13.12 71.33
CA ASN A 224 -33.01 -13.04 70.24
C ASN A 224 -32.59 -13.99 69.11
N GLY A 225 -33.03 -15.25 69.15
CA GLY A 225 -32.84 -16.21 68.06
C GLY A 225 -33.36 -15.72 66.69
N LYS A 226 -34.37 -14.83 66.69
CA LYS A 226 -34.89 -14.18 65.48
C LYS A 226 -33.88 -13.31 64.73
N LYS A 227 -32.84 -12.78 65.39
CA LYS A 227 -31.80 -11.98 64.71
C LYS A 227 -30.78 -12.85 63.97
N ALA A 228 -30.40 -14.00 64.54
CA ALA A 228 -29.45 -14.91 63.90
C ALA A 228 -30.01 -15.50 62.60
N ASP A 229 -31.30 -15.87 62.57
CA ASP A 229 -31.96 -16.35 61.35
C ASP A 229 -32.09 -15.23 60.31
N ASN A 230 -32.44 -14.00 60.74
CA ASN A 230 -32.54 -12.85 59.84
C ASN A 230 -31.18 -12.49 59.23
N ASP A 231 -30.10 -12.53 60.01
CA ASP A 231 -28.73 -12.32 59.54
C ASP A 231 -28.26 -13.45 58.61
N PHE A 232 -28.76 -14.68 58.80
CA PHE A 232 -28.46 -15.82 57.92
C PHE A 232 -29.18 -15.70 56.57
N PHE A 233 -30.49 -15.39 56.56
CA PHE A 233 -31.24 -15.10 55.33
C PHE A 233 -30.63 -13.91 54.60
N LYS A 234 -30.23 -12.87 55.32
CA LYS A 234 -29.55 -11.71 54.75
C LYS A 234 -28.23 -12.09 54.09
N LYS A 235 -27.37 -12.90 54.73
CA LYS A 235 -26.13 -13.38 54.11
C LYS A 235 -26.37 -14.20 52.85
N ILE A 236 -27.42 -15.02 52.81
CA ILE A 236 -27.78 -15.78 51.61
C ILE A 236 -28.21 -14.82 50.50
N VAL A 237 -29.07 -13.86 50.80
CA VAL A 237 -29.52 -12.85 49.82
C VAL A 237 -28.33 -12.01 49.32
N ASP A 238 -27.48 -11.52 50.21
CA ASP A 238 -26.28 -10.76 49.86
C ASP A 238 -25.34 -11.57 48.96
N ALA A 239 -25.17 -12.88 49.23
CA ALA A 239 -24.36 -13.77 48.40
C ALA A 239 -24.98 -14.02 47.02
N TYR A 240 -26.30 -14.18 46.94
CA TYR A 240 -27.02 -14.29 45.67
C TYR A 240 -26.98 -12.97 44.87
N GLU A 241 -27.12 -11.83 45.53
CA GLU A 241 -27.01 -10.51 44.91
C GLU A 241 -25.59 -10.26 44.39
N ALA A 242 -24.56 -10.60 45.17
CA ALA A 242 -23.17 -10.52 44.73
C ALA A 242 -22.92 -11.40 43.50
N LYS A 243 -23.44 -12.63 43.49
CA LYS A 243 -23.34 -13.53 42.33
C LYS A 243 -24.12 -13.01 41.12
N ASN A 244 -25.28 -12.40 41.33
CA ASN A 244 -26.06 -11.80 40.26
C ASN A 244 -25.35 -10.58 39.65
N GLN A 245 -24.69 -9.75 40.48
CA GLN A 245 -23.87 -8.64 40.01
C GLN A 245 -22.66 -9.12 39.20
N GLU A 246 -21.99 -10.19 39.64
CA GLU A 246 -20.89 -10.82 38.92
C GLU A 246 -21.34 -11.33 37.54
N LEU A 247 -22.49 -12.03 37.47
CA LEU A 247 -23.07 -12.50 36.20
C LEU A 247 -23.44 -11.35 35.26
N VAL A 248 -23.99 -10.25 35.79
CA VAL A 248 -24.32 -9.06 35.00
C VAL A 248 -23.06 -8.40 34.44
N ALA A 249 -21.99 -8.32 35.24
CA ALA A 249 -20.70 -7.79 34.81
C ALA A 249 -20.06 -8.66 33.72
N GLU A 250 -20.01 -9.99 33.92
CA GLU A 250 -19.48 -10.92 32.92
C GLU A 250 -20.30 -10.88 31.62
N ASN A 251 -21.64 -10.76 31.70
CA ASN A 251 -22.48 -10.62 30.52
C ASN A 251 -22.17 -9.32 29.76
N ALA A 252 -21.93 -8.22 30.47
CA ALA A 252 -21.53 -6.95 29.86
C ALA A 252 -20.17 -7.06 29.14
N ASP A 253 -19.20 -7.73 29.75
CA ASP A 253 -17.89 -8.00 29.16
C ASP A 253 -17.98 -8.89 27.93
N LEU A 254 -18.80 -9.96 27.97
CA LEU A 254 -19.06 -10.81 26.81
C LEU A 254 -19.71 -10.05 25.65
N ARG A 255 -20.68 -9.17 25.94
CA ARG A 255 -21.27 -8.28 24.92
C ARG A 255 -20.24 -7.32 24.34
N ALA A 256 -19.36 -6.76 25.17
CA ALA A 256 -18.28 -5.89 24.69
C ALA A 256 -17.28 -6.65 23.81
N LEU A 257 -16.92 -7.88 24.19
CA LEU A 257 -16.03 -8.74 23.41
C LEU A 257 -16.64 -9.11 22.06
N LEU A 258 -17.92 -9.48 22.01
CA LEU A 258 -18.63 -9.77 20.77
C LEU A 258 -18.65 -8.56 19.82
N ARG A 259 -18.88 -7.35 20.33
CA ARG A 259 -18.78 -6.12 19.52
C ARG A 259 -17.36 -5.87 19.01
N SER A 260 -16.35 -6.09 19.86
CA SER A 260 -14.94 -5.94 19.49
C SER A 260 -14.54 -6.94 18.40
N MET A 261 -14.97 -8.20 18.53
CA MET A 261 -14.76 -9.22 17.50
C MET A 261 -15.47 -8.84 16.20
N GLN A 262 -16.72 -8.39 16.27
CA GLN A 262 -17.48 -7.94 15.10
C GLN A 262 -16.76 -6.79 14.37
N ALA A 263 -16.28 -5.78 15.10
CA ALA A 263 -15.54 -4.66 14.52
C ALA A 263 -14.21 -5.09 13.87
N LYS A 264 -13.49 -6.03 14.49
CA LYS A 264 -12.26 -6.60 13.91
C LYS A 264 -12.55 -7.39 12.63
N VAL A 265 -13.61 -8.19 12.62
CA VAL A 265 -14.01 -8.97 11.44
C VAL A 265 -14.45 -8.05 10.29
N THR A 266 -15.20 -6.98 10.56
CA THR A 266 -15.57 -6.01 9.51
C THR A 266 -14.35 -5.29 8.95
N PHE A 267 -13.43 -4.85 9.82
CA PHE A 267 -12.19 -4.19 9.42
C PHE A 267 -11.30 -5.11 8.55
N LEU A 268 -11.14 -6.38 8.95
CA LEU A 268 -10.40 -7.36 8.16
C LEU A 268 -11.09 -7.71 6.84
N ASN A 269 -12.42 -7.66 6.80
CA ASN A 269 -13.16 -7.91 5.56
C ASN A 269 -12.88 -6.80 4.54
N GLU A 270 -13.07 -5.54 4.95
CA GLU A 270 -12.84 -4.34 4.13
C GLU A 270 -11.38 -4.23 3.65
N LYS A 271 -10.42 -4.47 4.54
CA LYS A 271 -8.99 -4.33 4.22
C LYS A 271 -8.48 -5.42 3.28
N CYS A 272 -8.96 -6.66 3.42
CA CYS A 272 -8.63 -7.74 2.48
C CYS A 272 -9.27 -7.55 1.10
N CYS A 273 -10.49 -6.98 1.01
CA CYS A 273 -11.08 -6.65 -0.29
C CYS A 273 -10.22 -5.61 -1.04
N ILE A 274 -9.68 -4.61 -0.34
CA ILE A 274 -8.79 -3.60 -0.95
C ILE A 274 -7.46 -4.21 -1.40
N LEU A 275 -6.90 -5.14 -0.63
CA LEU A 275 -5.66 -5.85 -0.99
C LEU A 275 -5.85 -6.78 -2.20
N PHE A 276 -7.00 -7.44 -2.32
CA PHE A 276 -7.31 -8.32 -3.45
C PHE A 276 -7.57 -7.53 -4.74
N VAL A 277 -8.19 -6.34 -4.64
CA VAL A 277 -8.43 -5.46 -5.80
C VAL A 277 -7.16 -4.72 -6.26
N LYS A 278 -6.10 -4.66 -5.44
CA LYS A 278 -4.83 -3.98 -5.76
C LYS A 278 -3.64 -4.91 -6.03
N GLY A 279 -3.83 -6.23 -6.00
CA GLY A 279 -2.81 -7.20 -6.43
C GLY A 279 -2.58 -7.14 -7.94
N PRO A 280 -1.43 -7.62 -8.45
CA PRO A 280 -1.07 -7.57 -9.87
C PRO A 280 -1.79 -8.67 -10.67
N VAL A 281 -3.12 -8.72 -10.58
CA VAL A 281 -3.93 -9.52 -11.52
C VAL A 281 -4.50 -8.53 -12.53
N ASP A 282 -3.93 -8.58 -13.73
CA ASP A 282 -4.34 -7.77 -14.86
C ASP A 282 -5.85 -7.95 -15.09
N MET A 283 -6.63 -6.88 -14.93
CA MET A 283 -8.09 -6.87 -15.09
C MET A 283 -8.54 -7.22 -16.51
N ARG A 284 -7.62 -7.44 -17.44
CA ARG A 284 -7.88 -7.64 -18.86
C ARG A 284 -8.25 -9.08 -19.23
N ASP A 285 -7.87 -10.08 -18.43
CA ASP A 285 -8.13 -11.49 -18.77
C ASP A 285 -9.47 -12.02 -18.24
N PHE A 286 -9.99 -11.46 -17.15
CA PHE A 286 -11.29 -11.87 -16.61
C PHE A 286 -12.49 -11.32 -17.40
N LEU A 287 -12.33 -10.19 -18.10
CA LEU A 287 -13.39 -9.58 -18.91
C LEU A 287 -13.50 -10.17 -20.32
N ASN A 288 -12.52 -10.97 -20.77
CA ASN A 288 -12.48 -11.55 -22.12
C ASN A 288 -12.81 -13.04 -22.18
N ALA A 289 -13.19 -13.68 -21.06
CA ALA A 289 -13.62 -15.07 -21.08
C ALA A 289 -15.02 -15.19 -21.74
N PRO A 290 -15.18 -16.00 -22.81
CA PRO A 290 -16.47 -16.15 -23.47
C PRO A 290 -17.46 -16.83 -22.52
N THR A 291 -18.55 -16.12 -22.25
CA THR A 291 -19.69 -16.59 -21.46
C THR A 291 -20.35 -17.81 -22.12
N SER A 292 -19.99 -19.01 -21.67
CA SER A 292 -20.76 -20.22 -21.99
C SER A 292 -21.91 -20.36 -20.99
N LYS A 293 -23.12 -20.10 -21.49
CA LYS A 293 -24.40 -20.25 -20.79
C LYS A 293 -24.57 -21.67 -20.25
N HIS A 294 -25.01 -21.82 -18.99
CA HIS A 294 -25.96 -22.88 -18.60
C HIS A 294 -26.73 -22.53 -17.31
N SER A 295 -28.06 -22.64 -17.44
CA SER A 295 -29.08 -22.95 -16.43
C SER A 295 -29.27 -22.10 -15.17
N SER A 296 -30.32 -21.28 -15.23
CA SER A 296 -31.49 -21.28 -14.32
C SER A 296 -31.31 -21.90 -12.93
N ASN A 297 -31.24 -21.04 -11.89
CA ASN A 297 -32.28 -20.97 -10.86
C ASN A 297 -32.05 -19.77 -9.94
N GLU A 298 -33.15 -19.20 -9.48
CA GLU A 298 -33.26 -18.02 -8.62
C GLU A 298 -32.31 -18.08 -7.42
N THR A 299 -31.42 -17.11 -7.29
CA THR A 299 -30.85 -16.76 -5.99
C THR A 299 -30.44 -15.30 -6.01
N LEU A 300 -30.91 -14.55 -5.01
CA LEU A 300 -30.69 -13.11 -4.83
C LEU A 300 -29.25 -12.70 -5.17
N ASN A 301 -29.14 -11.70 -6.06
CA ASN A 301 -27.99 -10.80 -6.12
C ASN A 301 -27.73 -10.23 -4.72
N THR A 302 -26.83 -10.88 -3.99
CA THR A 302 -26.37 -10.40 -2.69
C THR A 302 -24.97 -9.84 -2.94
N ASP A 303 -24.92 -8.52 -3.06
CA ASP A 303 -23.69 -7.73 -3.08
C ASP A 303 -22.73 -8.24 -1.98
N PRO A 304 -21.49 -8.63 -2.31
CA PRO A 304 -20.52 -9.17 -1.35
C PRO A 304 -20.07 -8.15 -0.30
N SER A 305 -20.47 -6.88 -0.42
CA SER A 305 -20.27 -5.84 0.59
C SER A 305 -21.42 -5.72 1.62
N GLN A 306 -22.57 -6.35 1.38
CA GLN A 306 -23.72 -6.28 2.30
C GLN A 306 -23.55 -7.27 3.45
N SER A 307 -23.16 -6.76 4.62
CA SER A 307 -23.18 -7.54 5.86
C SER A 307 -24.63 -7.98 6.16
N PRO A 308 -24.92 -9.28 6.45
CA PRO A 308 -26.29 -9.79 6.63
C PRO A 308 -27.06 -9.22 7.85
N LEU A 309 -26.43 -8.33 8.62
CA LEU A 309 -27.05 -7.58 9.71
C LEU A 309 -27.01 -6.07 9.50
N GLY A 310 -26.66 -5.52 8.34
CA GLY A 310 -26.82 -4.09 8.04
C GLY A 310 -26.32 -3.12 9.12
N GLY A 311 -25.20 -3.43 9.81
CA GLY A 311 -24.67 -2.59 10.90
C GLY A 311 -25.47 -2.60 12.21
N ARG A 312 -26.51 -3.42 12.34
CA ARG A 312 -27.32 -3.57 13.55
C ARG A 312 -26.54 -4.29 14.65
N THR A 313 -25.94 -3.50 15.52
CA THR A 313 -25.19 -3.95 16.71
C THR A 313 -26.11 -4.11 17.93
N ASP A 314 -27.37 -3.73 17.78
CA ASP A 314 -28.46 -3.87 18.77
C ASP A 314 -28.85 -5.34 19.02
N VAL A 315 -28.54 -6.25 18.10
CA VAL A 315 -28.78 -7.70 18.28
C VAL A 315 -28.07 -8.29 19.50
N PHE A 316 -26.92 -7.71 19.88
CA PHE A 316 -26.14 -8.13 21.04
C PHE A 316 -26.73 -7.63 22.37
N ASP A 317 -27.71 -6.72 22.32
CA ASP A 317 -28.35 -6.16 23.52
C ASP A 317 -29.66 -6.84 23.89
N LEU A 318 -30.21 -7.68 23.00
CA LEU A 318 -31.44 -8.41 23.26
C LEU A 318 -31.31 -9.36 24.47
N PRO A 319 -32.42 -9.65 25.18
CA PRO A 319 -32.46 -10.72 26.16
C PRO A 319 -31.92 -12.02 25.55
N PHE A 320 -31.08 -12.75 26.30
CA PHE A 320 -30.34 -13.90 25.78
C PHE A 320 -31.23 -14.91 25.06
N GLN A 321 -32.41 -15.23 25.60
CA GLN A 321 -33.35 -16.17 25.00
C GLN A 321 -33.87 -15.72 23.62
N MET A 322 -33.92 -14.41 23.35
CA MET A 322 -34.42 -13.86 22.08
C MET A 322 -33.30 -13.65 21.05
N GLY A 323 -32.07 -13.36 21.51
CA GLY A 323 -30.92 -13.07 20.65
C GLY A 323 -30.03 -14.26 20.33
N ARG A 324 -30.08 -15.35 21.12
CA ARG A 324 -29.15 -16.48 21.04
C ARG A 324 -29.06 -17.08 19.64
N ASP A 325 -30.19 -17.48 19.07
CA ASP A 325 -30.19 -18.20 17.79
C ASP A 325 -29.74 -17.31 16.63
N GLN A 326 -30.05 -16.01 16.71
CA GLN A 326 -29.62 -15.02 15.73
C GLN A 326 -28.12 -14.76 15.80
N ILE A 327 -27.57 -14.61 17.01
CA ILE A 327 -26.12 -14.45 17.23
C ILE A 327 -25.37 -15.71 16.78
N GLU A 328 -25.88 -16.88 17.13
CA GLU A 328 -25.28 -18.16 16.74
C GLU A 328 -25.26 -18.35 15.22
N ALA A 329 -26.40 -18.17 14.56
CA ALA A 329 -26.50 -18.28 13.10
C ALA A 329 -25.58 -17.25 12.41
N PHE A 330 -25.55 -16.02 12.91
CA PHE A 330 -24.68 -14.97 12.41
C PHE A 330 -23.20 -15.33 12.51
N LEU A 331 -22.75 -15.79 13.67
CA LEU A 331 -21.35 -16.19 13.88
C LEU A 331 -20.98 -17.40 13.00
N ARG A 332 -21.86 -18.40 12.89
CA ARG A 332 -21.64 -19.56 12.02
C ARG A 332 -21.47 -19.15 10.55
N ASN A 333 -22.34 -18.28 10.06
CA ASN A 333 -22.26 -17.77 8.69
C ASN A 333 -20.99 -16.94 8.46
N LYS A 334 -20.58 -16.10 9.43
CA LYS A 334 -19.34 -15.33 9.34
C LYS A 334 -18.11 -16.23 9.32
N VAL A 335 -18.05 -17.26 10.17
CA VAL A 335 -16.94 -18.21 10.19
C VAL A 335 -16.87 -19.01 8.87
N ALA A 336 -18.02 -19.41 8.31
CA ALA A 336 -18.07 -20.08 7.01
C ALA A 336 -17.53 -19.18 5.88
N SER A 337 -17.99 -17.93 5.82
CA SER A 337 -17.52 -16.94 4.82
C SER A 337 -16.03 -16.62 4.96
N ILE A 338 -15.52 -16.48 6.19
CA ILE A 338 -14.09 -16.29 6.43
C ILE A 338 -13.29 -17.50 5.94
N LYS A 339 -13.77 -18.72 6.21
CA LYS A 339 -13.10 -19.95 5.80
C LYS A 339 -13.02 -20.07 4.27
N GLU A 340 -14.09 -19.74 3.57
CA GLU A 340 -14.12 -19.71 2.10
C GLU A 340 -13.13 -18.70 1.54
N ARG A 341 -13.14 -17.46 2.06
CA ARG A 341 -12.23 -16.40 1.60
C ARG A 341 -10.77 -16.69 1.92
N MET A 342 -10.48 -17.35 3.05
CA MET A 342 -9.14 -17.83 3.36
C MET A 342 -8.67 -18.89 2.35
N GLY A 343 -9.57 -19.78 1.91
CA GLY A 343 -9.26 -20.75 0.86
C GLY A 343 -8.88 -20.05 -0.46
N GLN A 344 -9.71 -19.08 -0.88
CA GLN A 344 -9.44 -18.28 -2.09
C GLN A 344 -8.10 -17.54 -2.02
N LEU A 345 -7.76 -16.93 -0.86
CA LEU A 345 -6.47 -16.27 -0.67
C LEU A 345 -5.29 -17.24 -0.72
N GLN A 346 -5.46 -18.45 -0.19
CA GLN A 346 -4.41 -19.47 -0.22
C GLN A 346 -4.17 -19.99 -1.64
N ASP A 347 -5.23 -20.12 -2.44
CA ASP A 347 -5.10 -20.55 -3.83
C ASP A 347 -4.52 -19.42 -4.72
N ALA A 348 -4.97 -18.18 -4.52
CA ALA A 348 -4.37 -17.02 -5.19
C ALA A 348 -2.89 -16.82 -4.81
N GLN A 349 -2.50 -17.13 -3.57
CA GLN A 349 -1.09 -17.07 -3.15
C GLN A 349 -0.25 -18.12 -3.89
N LYS A 350 -0.75 -19.35 -4.06
CA LYS A 350 -0.05 -20.39 -4.83
C LYS A 350 0.06 -20.02 -6.30
N GLU A 351 -0.98 -19.44 -6.87
CA GLU A 351 -0.97 -18.98 -8.26
C GLU A 351 0.02 -17.82 -8.47
N ALA A 352 0.10 -16.89 -7.50
CA ALA A 352 1.10 -15.83 -7.49
C ALA A 352 2.55 -16.36 -7.35
N GLU A 353 2.76 -17.42 -6.56
CA GLU A 353 4.06 -18.07 -6.39
C GLU A 353 4.53 -18.72 -7.70
N VAL A 354 3.64 -19.47 -8.37
CA VAL A 354 3.93 -20.09 -9.69
C VAL A 354 4.23 -19.05 -10.77
N THR A 355 3.51 -17.93 -10.77
CA THR A 355 3.77 -16.84 -11.73
C THR A 355 5.10 -16.13 -11.46
N CYS A 356 5.49 -15.93 -10.20
CA CYS A 356 6.80 -15.38 -9.85
C CYS A 356 7.94 -16.29 -10.32
N GLU A 357 7.85 -17.60 -10.05
CA GLU A 357 8.83 -18.60 -10.52
C GLU A 357 8.94 -18.61 -12.06
N ALA A 358 7.83 -18.46 -12.78
CA ALA A 358 7.83 -18.36 -14.23
C ALA A 358 8.56 -17.10 -14.73
N THR A 359 8.33 -15.94 -14.10
CA THR A 359 9.02 -14.69 -14.47
C THR A 359 10.51 -14.71 -14.16
N GLU A 360 10.91 -15.35 -13.07
CA GLU A 360 12.33 -15.52 -12.73
C GLU A 360 13.04 -16.39 -13.79
N ARG A 361 12.39 -17.47 -14.21
CA ARG A 361 12.90 -18.37 -15.25
C ARG A 361 12.98 -17.71 -16.63
N GLU A 362 12.07 -16.78 -16.93
CA GLU A 362 12.12 -15.97 -18.15
C GLU A 362 13.36 -15.05 -18.16
N LEU A 363 13.64 -14.35 -17.05
CA LEU A 363 14.84 -13.51 -16.91
C LEU A 363 16.14 -14.31 -17.04
N GLU A 364 16.19 -15.53 -16.48
CA GLU A 364 17.34 -16.43 -16.66
C GLU A 364 17.58 -16.80 -18.13
N LEU A 365 16.50 -17.08 -18.88
CA LEU A 365 16.60 -17.40 -20.30
C LEU A 365 17.02 -16.20 -21.14
N GLU A 366 16.54 -14.99 -20.81
CA GLU A 366 17.00 -13.75 -21.46
C GLU A 366 18.50 -13.52 -21.26
N ALA A 367 19.00 -13.75 -20.03
CA ALA A 367 20.44 -13.66 -19.75
C ALA A 367 21.26 -14.66 -20.59
N GLN A 368 20.80 -15.91 -20.70
CA GLN A 368 21.44 -16.93 -21.54
C GLN A 368 21.43 -16.55 -23.04
N LEU A 369 20.34 -15.95 -23.52
CA LEU A 369 20.27 -15.47 -24.91
C LEU A 369 21.25 -14.33 -25.19
N VAL A 370 21.46 -13.43 -24.23
CA VAL A 370 22.46 -12.36 -24.34
C VAL A 370 23.87 -12.95 -24.43
N GLU A 371 24.18 -13.93 -23.59
CA GLU A 371 25.48 -14.62 -23.63
C GLU A 371 25.70 -15.35 -24.96
N ALA A 372 24.69 -16.09 -25.44
CA ALA A 372 24.76 -16.79 -26.73
C ALA A 372 24.97 -15.80 -27.90
N ARG A 373 24.31 -14.64 -27.88
CA ARG A 373 24.51 -13.58 -28.89
C ARG A 373 25.95 -13.04 -28.87
N SER A 374 26.53 -12.85 -27.68
CA SER A 374 27.91 -12.42 -27.52
C SER A 374 28.89 -13.42 -28.15
N ILE A 375 28.70 -14.71 -27.87
CA ILE A 375 29.53 -15.79 -28.44
C ILE A 375 29.44 -15.82 -29.97
N ILE A 376 28.23 -15.70 -30.52
CA ILE A 376 28.03 -15.67 -31.98
C ILE A 376 28.75 -14.46 -32.60
N GLN A 377 28.67 -13.29 -31.95
CA GLN A 377 29.33 -12.07 -32.43
C GLN A 377 30.86 -12.22 -32.41
N GLU A 378 31.42 -12.84 -31.36
CA GLU A 378 32.85 -13.14 -31.28
C GLU A 378 33.28 -14.12 -32.38
N GLN A 379 32.52 -15.20 -32.58
CA GLN A 379 32.79 -16.16 -33.65
C GLN A 379 32.74 -15.51 -35.04
N ALA A 380 31.75 -14.64 -35.30
CA ALA A 380 31.64 -13.89 -36.55
C ALA A 380 32.86 -12.98 -36.77
N SER A 381 33.33 -12.30 -35.73
CA SER A 381 34.54 -11.47 -35.77
C SER A 381 35.80 -12.29 -36.11
N VAL A 382 35.96 -13.46 -35.49
CA VAL A 382 37.07 -14.38 -35.79
C VAL A 382 37.01 -14.89 -37.23
N MET A 383 35.81 -15.22 -37.73
CA MET A 383 35.61 -15.63 -39.11
C MET A 383 35.96 -14.51 -40.11
N GLN A 384 35.51 -13.29 -39.85
CA GLN A 384 35.85 -12.11 -40.66
C GLN A 384 37.36 -11.90 -40.74
N LYS A 385 38.06 -12.06 -39.61
CA LYS A 385 39.52 -11.93 -39.53
C LYS A 385 40.25 -13.02 -40.33
N ARG A 386 39.74 -14.26 -40.33
CA ARG A 386 40.31 -15.35 -41.16
C ARG A 386 40.07 -15.14 -42.65
N ILE A 387 38.91 -14.63 -43.04
CA ILE A 387 38.61 -14.29 -44.45
C ILE A 387 39.55 -13.16 -44.92
N ALA A 388 39.68 -12.08 -44.16
CA ALA A 388 40.60 -10.99 -44.46
C ALA A 388 42.08 -11.42 -44.48
N SER A 389 42.46 -12.41 -43.67
CA SER A 389 43.79 -13.03 -43.69
C SER A 389 44.03 -13.95 -44.89
N SER A 390 42.98 -14.52 -45.47
CA SER A 390 43.03 -15.41 -46.64
C SER A 390 43.14 -14.64 -47.96
N GLU A 391 42.64 -13.40 -48.02
CA GLU A 391 42.69 -12.56 -49.22
C GLU A 391 44.06 -11.90 -49.48
N ASN A 392 45.09 -12.23 -48.69
CA ASN A 392 46.44 -11.66 -48.84
C ASN A 392 47.51 -12.69 -49.28
N PRO A 393 47.49 -13.22 -50.52
CA PRO A 393 48.59 -13.99 -51.07
C PRO A 393 49.69 -13.06 -51.60
N ARG A 394 50.77 -12.96 -50.82
CA ARG A 394 52.19 -12.77 -51.21
C ARG A 394 52.47 -12.03 -52.54
N ARG A 395 52.85 -10.75 -52.44
CA ARG A 395 53.84 -10.16 -53.35
C ARG A 395 55.20 -10.83 -53.09
N LEU A 396 55.58 -11.79 -53.94
CA LEU A 396 56.95 -12.28 -54.07
C LEU A 396 57.31 -12.24 -55.56
N SER A 397 57.89 -11.11 -55.97
CA SER A 397 58.57 -10.96 -57.26
C SER A 397 59.96 -10.42 -56.98
N GLY A 398 60.96 -11.09 -57.55
CA GLY A 398 62.36 -10.67 -57.55
C GLY A 398 63.27 -11.60 -56.76
N LEU A 399 63.80 -12.63 -57.41
CA LEU A 399 65.24 -12.82 -57.68
C LEU A 399 65.46 -14.24 -58.23
N LEU A 400 65.43 -14.39 -59.55
CA LEU A 400 66.02 -15.55 -60.24
C LEU A 400 67.11 -14.98 -61.16
N ASP A 401 68.34 -14.96 -60.68
CA ASP A 401 69.56 -15.00 -61.49
C ASP A 401 70.75 -15.35 -60.58
N ALA A 402 71.65 -16.20 -61.11
CA ALA A 402 72.81 -16.87 -60.49
C ALA A 402 72.44 -18.15 -59.69
N GLU A 403 72.88 -19.37 -60.00
CA GLU A 403 74.07 -19.85 -60.69
C GLU A 403 73.75 -21.13 -61.50
N ARG A 404 74.35 -21.22 -62.70
CA ARG A 404 74.77 -22.51 -63.27
C ARG A 404 75.86 -23.07 -62.37
N ASP A 405 75.77 -24.34 -61.98
CA ASP A 405 76.89 -25.28 -62.12
C ASP A 405 76.48 -26.73 -61.77
N SER A 406 76.83 -27.63 -62.71
CA SER A 406 77.19 -29.06 -62.55
C SER A 406 76.19 -29.97 -61.78
N ILE A 407 75.58 -31.03 -62.35
CA ILE A 407 76.09 -32.16 -63.15
C ILE A 407 74.93 -32.74 -63.96
#